data_AF-A0AA39JXV7-F1
#
_entry.id   AF-A0AA39JXV7-F1
#
_cell.length_a   1.000
_cell.length_b   1.000
_cell.length_c   1.000
_cell.angle_alpha   90.00
_cell.angle_beta   90.00
_cell.angle_gamma   90.00
#
_symmetry.space_group_name_H-M   'P 1'
#
loop_
_entity.id
_entity.type
_entity.pdbx_description
1 polymer ?
#
loop_
_entity_poly.entity_id
_entity_poly.type
_entity_poly.pdbx_seq_one_letter_code
_entity_poly.pdbx_strand_id
1 'polypeptide(L)'
;MASSSQPDLTDGIDYWSSQPASLDGVLGGFGTGSLPRVDALGSRLFLLHLFPELSTVDSALKPIGKPHLSHRIRALDVGAGIGRVTADVLLFLVSDVLLLEPVTPFVQEALARARHAAATPQRNWLRASRSTYECYRVGYSPEKPLEDVDSGFDVIWCQWCLGHLNDAQLVEFFRRSHAALRKKDKGKSLIVVKENVCSDAADGGPKSSFDDQDSSLTRSDSAWKAVFTQAGLRLVREQVQEGLPEGLYTVKMYALR
;
A
#
# COMPACT_ATOMS: atom_id res chain seq x y z
N MET A 1 13.88 -21.90 -25.83
CA MET A 1 13.73 -20.55 -25.25
C MET A 1 12.40 -20.54 -24.54
N ALA A 2 12.37 -20.63 -23.20
CA ALA A 2 11.11 -20.49 -22.48
C ALA A 2 10.69 -19.03 -22.61
N SER A 3 9.54 -18.75 -23.23
CA SER A 3 8.95 -17.42 -23.12
C SER A 3 8.64 -17.21 -21.65
N SER A 4 9.38 -16.35 -20.96
CA SER A 4 9.03 -15.96 -19.60
C SER A 4 7.69 -15.24 -19.67
N SER A 5 6.60 -15.89 -19.24
CA SER A 5 5.28 -15.25 -19.16
C SER A 5 5.40 -13.98 -18.32
N GLN A 6 4.83 -12.88 -18.82
CA GLN A 6 4.86 -11.57 -18.20
C GLN A 6 3.42 -11.18 -17.82
N PRO A 7 3.22 -10.38 -16.77
CA PRO A 7 1.92 -9.80 -16.45
C PRO A 7 1.33 -9.05 -17.63
N ASP A 8 0.06 -9.34 -17.92
CA ASP A 8 -0.80 -8.56 -18.79
C ASP A 8 -1.81 -7.80 -17.94
N LEU A 9 -1.84 -6.47 -18.12
CA LEU A 9 -2.68 -5.59 -17.32
C LEU A 9 -4.17 -5.82 -17.57
N THR A 10 -4.56 -6.15 -18.80
CA THR A 10 -5.96 -6.39 -19.17
C THR A 10 -6.45 -7.65 -18.51
N ASP A 11 -5.67 -8.74 -18.62
CA ASP A 11 -6.01 -10.02 -18.00
C ASP A 11 -6.14 -9.90 -16.47
N GLY A 12 -5.22 -9.17 -15.83
CA GLY A 12 -5.29 -8.91 -14.38
C GLY A 12 -6.53 -8.10 -13.99
N ILE A 13 -6.88 -7.05 -14.73
CA ILE A 13 -8.09 -6.25 -14.47
C ILE A 13 -9.35 -7.08 -14.69
N ASP A 14 -9.41 -7.91 -15.73
CA ASP A 14 -10.55 -8.78 -16.03
C ASP A 14 -10.74 -9.83 -14.93
N TYR A 15 -9.66 -10.45 -14.46
CA TYR A 15 -9.69 -11.35 -13.31
C TYR A 15 -10.28 -10.65 -12.08
N TRP A 16 -9.71 -9.51 -11.67
CA TRP A 16 -10.16 -8.80 -10.47
C TRP A 16 -11.56 -8.21 -10.58
N SER A 17 -11.98 -7.82 -11.78
CA SER A 17 -13.34 -7.37 -12.05
C SER A 17 -14.39 -8.48 -11.89
N SER A 18 -13.97 -9.75 -12.00
CA SER A 18 -14.83 -10.91 -11.74
C SER A 18 -14.92 -11.30 -10.25
N GLN A 19 -13.98 -10.82 -9.42
CA GLN A 19 -13.95 -11.16 -7.99
C GLN A 19 -14.99 -10.38 -7.18
N PRO A 20 -15.56 -10.98 -6.11
CA PRO A 20 -16.45 -10.25 -5.22
C PRO A 20 -15.72 -9.07 -4.56
N ALA A 21 -16.38 -7.91 -4.51
CA ALA A 21 -15.93 -6.74 -3.74
C ALA A 21 -16.10 -6.97 -2.22
N SER A 22 -15.32 -7.92 -1.67
CA SER A 22 -15.39 -8.33 -0.28
C SER A 22 -13.99 -8.64 0.26
N LEU A 23 -13.84 -8.66 1.60
CA LEU A 23 -12.57 -9.03 2.23
C LEU A 23 -12.07 -10.40 1.76
N ASP A 24 -12.99 -11.34 1.57
CA ASP A 24 -12.66 -12.70 1.16
C ASP A 24 -12.23 -12.76 -0.30
N GLY A 25 -12.90 -11.99 -1.18
CA GLY A 25 -12.52 -11.89 -2.59
C GLY A 25 -11.12 -11.30 -2.79
N VAL A 26 -10.83 -10.15 -2.17
CA VAL A 26 -9.50 -9.50 -2.32
C VAL A 26 -8.38 -10.19 -1.56
N LEU A 27 -8.68 -11.19 -0.74
CA LEU A 27 -7.71 -11.98 0.00
C LEU A 27 -7.69 -13.44 -0.44
N GLY A 28 -8.27 -13.77 -1.60
CA GLY A 28 -8.22 -15.12 -2.17
C GLY A 28 -8.79 -16.21 -1.26
N GLY A 29 -9.89 -15.91 -0.55
CA GLY A 29 -10.55 -16.86 0.38
C GLY A 29 -10.02 -16.84 1.82
N PHE A 30 -9.08 -15.96 2.14
CA PHE A 30 -8.52 -15.81 3.49
C PHE A 30 -9.13 -14.63 4.28
N GLY A 31 -10.25 -14.06 3.81
CA GLY A 31 -10.84 -12.86 4.39
C GLY A 31 -11.65 -13.09 5.66
N THR A 32 -12.10 -14.33 5.90
CA THR A 32 -12.86 -14.71 7.10
C THR A 32 -11.99 -15.13 8.28
N GLY A 33 -10.71 -15.40 8.04
CA GLY A 33 -9.75 -15.87 9.04
C GLY A 33 -9.06 -14.74 9.82
N SER A 34 -7.90 -15.07 10.41
CA SER A 34 -7.07 -14.12 11.15
C SER A 34 -6.29 -13.15 10.26
N LEU A 35 -6.08 -13.51 8.98
CA LEU A 35 -5.21 -12.80 8.05
C LEU A 35 -5.50 -11.29 7.96
N PRO A 36 -6.75 -10.81 7.74
CA PRO A 36 -7.01 -9.37 7.61
C PRO A 36 -6.54 -8.58 8.83
N ARG A 37 -6.78 -9.11 10.03
CA ARG A 37 -6.46 -8.45 11.29
C ARG A 37 -4.96 -8.47 11.57
N VAL A 38 -4.32 -9.62 11.38
CA VAL A 38 -2.87 -9.78 11.61
C VAL A 38 -2.08 -8.91 10.63
N ASP A 39 -2.50 -8.91 9.37
CA ASP A 39 -1.90 -8.07 8.33
C ASP A 39 -1.99 -6.58 8.70
N ALA A 40 -3.18 -6.10 9.05
CA ALA A 40 -3.40 -4.69 9.39
C ALA A 40 -2.60 -4.27 10.63
N LEU A 41 -2.55 -5.11 11.67
CA LEU A 41 -1.76 -4.84 12.88
C LEU A 41 -0.26 -4.77 12.57
N GLY A 42 0.27 -5.72 11.80
CA GLY A 42 1.67 -5.71 11.37
C GLY A 42 2.01 -4.45 10.58
N SER A 43 1.14 -4.04 9.66
CA SER A 43 1.29 -2.82 8.86
C SER A 43 1.28 -1.55 9.72
N ARG A 44 0.36 -1.43 10.69
CA ARG A 44 0.31 -0.28 11.61
C ARG A 44 1.57 -0.18 12.45
N LEU A 45 2.06 -1.31 12.99
CA LEU A 45 3.29 -1.34 13.79
C LEU A 45 4.52 -0.99 12.95
N PHE A 46 4.60 -1.49 11.72
CA PHE A 46 5.67 -1.14 10.79
C PHE A 46 5.68 0.36 10.49
N LEU A 47 4.52 0.96 10.21
CA LEU A 47 4.44 2.39 9.93
C LEU A 47 4.73 3.25 11.17
N LEU A 48 4.24 2.86 12.35
CA LEU A 48 4.54 3.52 13.62
C LEU A 48 6.02 3.43 14.00
N HIS A 49 6.72 2.37 13.59
CA HIS A 49 8.17 2.29 13.78
C HIS A 49 8.90 3.35 12.93
N LEU A 50 8.45 3.58 11.71
CA LEU A 50 9.03 4.55 10.78
C LEU A 50 8.64 6.01 11.15
N PHE A 51 7.40 6.18 11.60
CA PHE A 51 6.79 7.42 12.05
C PHE A 51 6.21 7.32 13.48
N PRO A 52 7.06 7.25 14.52
CA PRO A 52 6.59 7.17 15.91
C PRO A 52 5.71 8.35 16.33
N GLU A 53 5.85 9.50 15.67
CA GLU A 53 5.04 10.71 15.85
C GLU A 53 3.56 10.55 15.45
N LEU A 54 3.19 9.50 14.71
CA LEU A 54 1.77 9.22 14.37
C LEU A 54 1.03 8.48 15.48
N SER A 55 1.74 7.98 16.51
CA SER A 55 1.06 7.34 17.65
C SER A 55 0.20 8.37 18.37
N THR A 56 -1.06 8.02 18.59
CA THR A 56 -2.01 8.81 19.40
C THR A 56 -2.30 8.17 20.76
N VAL A 57 -1.59 7.07 21.08
CA VAL A 57 -1.80 6.31 22.32
C VAL A 57 -0.69 6.61 23.31
N ASP A 58 -1.06 7.16 24.47
CA ASP A 58 -0.16 7.40 25.58
C ASP A 58 0.49 6.11 26.08
N SER A 59 1.75 6.20 26.50
CA SER A 59 2.41 5.12 27.23
C SER A 59 3.31 5.68 28.32
N ALA A 60 3.61 4.85 29.33
CA ALA A 60 4.53 5.22 30.40
C ALA A 60 5.93 5.63 29.89
N LEU A 61 6.35 5.10 28.74
CA LEU A 61 7.65 5.40 28.12
C LEU A 61 7.60 6.62 27.18
N LYS A 62 6.41 6.96 26.69
CA LYS A 62 6.19 8.08 25.77
C LYS A 62 4.86 8.76 26.13
N PRO A 63 4.85 9.62 27.16
CA PRO A 63 3.71 10.50 27.43
C PRO A 63 3.53 11.43 26.23
N ILE A 64 2.38 11.38 25.58
CA ILE A 64 2.09 12.21 24.42
C ILE A 64 1.59 13.56 24.94
N GLY A 65 2.52 14.53 25.06
CA GLY A 65 2.12 15.93 24.91
C GLY A 65 1.51 16.14 23.50
N LYS A 66 0.71 17.20 23.28
CA LYS A 66 0.02 17.44 22.00
C LYS A 66 0.97 17.16 20.81
N PRO A 67 0.72 16.13 19.97
CA PRO A 67 1.62 15.80 18.88
C PRO A 67 1.60 16.95 17.88
N HIS A 68 2.67 17.74 17.85
CA HIS A 68 2.87 18.76 16.83
C HIS A 68 3.50 18.11 15.60
N LEU A 69 2.65 17.53 14.76
CA LEU A 69 3.06 17.22 13.39
C LEU A 69 3.39 18.55 12.70
N SER A 70 4.55 18.64 12.07
CA SER A 70 4.98 19.85 11.35
C SER A 70 4.07 20.17 10.16
N HIS A 71 3.33 19.18 9.68
CA HIS A 71 2.38 19.28 8.60
C HIS A 71 1.42 18.09 8.59
N ARG A 72 0.41 18.16 7.72
CA ARG A 72 -0.59 17.13 7.48
C ARG A 72 0.00 15.94 6.72
N ILE A 73 -0.13 14.74 7.28
CA ILE A 73 0.42 13.51 6.71
C ILE A 73 -0.55 12.92 5.69
N ARG A 74 -0.09 12.78 4.45
CA ARG A 74 -0.87 12.30 3.29
C ARG A 74 -0.35 10.95 2.82
N ALA A 75 -1.26 10.03 2.54
CA ALA A 75 -0.93 8.75 1.94
C ALA A 75 -1.54 8.55 0.54
N LEU A 76 -0.88 7.74 -0.28
CA LEU A 76 -1.43 7.13 -1.48
C LEU A 76 -1.56 5.63 -1.22
N ASP A 77 -2.74 5.05 -1.42
CA ASP A 77 -3.00 3.60 -1.38
C ASP A 77 -3.08 3.09 -2.83
N VAL A 78 -2.05 2.38 -3.27
CA VAL A 78 -1.88 1.90 -4.65
C VAL A 78 -2.41 0.47 -4.77
N GLY A 79 -3.29 0.23 -5.74
CA GLY A 79 -4.03 -1.03 -5.82
C GLY A 79 -4.89 -1.21 -4.58
N ALA A 80 -5.62 -0.15 -4.22
CA ALA A 80 -6.30 -0.06 -2.93
C ALA A 80 -7.37 -1.16 -2.75
N GLY A 81 -7.83 -1.77 -3.85
CA GLY A 81 -8.93 -2.73 -3.87
C GLY A 81 -10.13 -2.13 -3.16
N ILE A 82 -10.74 -2.91 -2.27
CA ILE A 82 -11.86 -2.46 -1.43
C ILE A 82 -11.44 -1.53 -0.27
N GLY A 83 -10.25 -0.93 -0.32
CA GLY A 83 -9.77 0.01 0.69
C GLY A 83 -9.47 -0.63 2.04
N ARG A 84 -9.07 -1.91 2.08
CA ARG A 84 -8.72 -2.60 3.32
C ARG A 84 -7.54 -1.92 4.02
N VAL A 85 -6.49 -1.59 3.27
CA VAL A 85 -5.32 -0.86 3.80
C VAL A 85 -5.72 0.56 4.19
N THR A 86 -6.44 1.28 3.32
CA THR A 86 -7.00 2.60 3.64
C THR A 86 -7.77 2.62 4.96
N ALA A 87 -8.78 1.77 5.11
CA ALA A 87 -9.68 1.77 6.25
C ALA A 87 -9.03 1.20 7.51
N ASP A 88 -8.30 0.08 7.38
CA ASP A 88 -7.80 -0.69 8.52
C ASP A 88 -6.34 -0.38 8.86
N VAL A 89 -5.64 0.49 8.12
CA VAL A 89 -4.24 0.87 8.43
C VAL A 89 -4.05 2.37 8.34
N LEU A 90 -4.20 2.95 7.14
CA LEU A 90 -3.74 4.30 6.86
C LEU A 90 -4.60 5.35 7.57
N LEU A 91 -5.92 5.26 7.48
CA LEU A 91 -6.80 6.23 8.14
C LEU A 91 -6.66 6.26 9.65
N PHE A 92 -6.12 5.22 10.29
CA PHE A 92 -5.82 5.25 11.72
C PHE A 92 -4.65 6.20 12.04
N LEU A 93 -3.70 6.36 11.11
CA LEU A 93 -2.39 6.97 11.34
C LEU A 93 -2.17 8.28 10.58
N VAL A 94 -2.77 8.45 9.40
CA VAL A 94 -2.58 9.62 8.53
C VAL A 94 -3.84 10.48 8.44
N SER A 95 -3.73 11.68 7.88
CA SER A 95 -4.83 12.66 7.81
C SER A 95 -5.77 12.43 6.63
N ASP A 96 -5.21 12.09 5.47
CA ASP A 96 -5.95 11.76 4.25
C ASP A 96 -5.21 10.73 3.41
N VAL A 97 -6.00 9.97 2.66
CA VAL A 97 -5.56 8.93 1.75
C VAL A 97 -6.15 9.21 0.38
N LEU A 98 -5.30 9.17 -0.65
CA LEU A 98 -5.74 9.05 -2.03
C LEU A 98 -5.72 7.57 -2.41
N LEU A 99 -6.83 7.05 -2.92
CA LEU A 99 -6.95 5.68 -3.42
C LEU A 99 -6.65 5.67 -4.92
N LEU A 100 -5.84 4.74 -5.38
CA LEU A 100 -5.61 4.43 -6.79
C LEU A 100 -5.98 2.96 -7.04
N GLU A 101 -7.04 2.74 -7.80
CA GLU A 101 -7.61 1.40 -8.04
C GLU A 101 -8.38 1.36 -9.37
N PRO A 102 -8.02 0.46 -10.31
CA PRO A 102 -8.71 0.37 -11.61
C PRO A 102 -10.10 -0.30 -11.55
N VAL A 103 -10.38 -1.16 -10.57
CA VAL A 103 -11.63 -1.93 -10.51
C VAL A 103 -12.75 -1.12 -9.85
N THR A 104 -13.73 -0.68 -10.65
CA THR A 104 -14.79 0.23 -10.18
C THR A 104 -15.61 -0.29 -8.98
N PRO A 105 -16.08 -1.56 -8.96
CA PRO A 105 -16.75 -2.11 -7.78
C PRO A 105 -15.90 -2.05 -6.50
N PHE A 106 -14.59 -2.24 -6.63
CA PHE A 106 -13.67 -2.16 -5.49
C PHE A 106 -13.55 -0.74 -4.97
N VAL A 107 -13.40 0.25 -5.85
CA VAL A 107 -13.42 1.67 -5.48
C VAL A 107 -14.69 2.04 -4.70
N GLN A 108 -15.85 1.58 -5.15
CA GLN A 108 -17.13 1.89 -4.49
C GLN A 108 -17.16 1.34 -3.06
N GLU A 109 -16.75 0.10 -2.87
CA GLU A 109 -16.65 -0.53 -1.56
C GLU A 109 -15.59 0.17 -0.68
N ALA A 110 -14.44 0.53 -1.27
CA ALA A 110 -13.40 1.27 -0.57
C ALA A 110 -13.90 2.60 0.01
N LEU A 111 -14.67 3.34 -0.79
CA LEU A 111 -15.29 4.59 -0.34
C LEU A 111 -16.34 4.35 0.76
N ALA A 112 -17.13 3.28 0.67
CA ALA A 112 -18.10 2.92 1.71
C ALA A 112 -17.39 2.56 3.04
N ARG A 113 -16.38 1.69 2.99
CA ARG A 113 -15.59 1.29 4.16
C ARG A 113 -14.86 2.46 4.80
N ALA A 114 -14.28 3.33 3.98
CA ALA A 114 -13.55 4.48 4.48
C ALA A 114 -14.46 5.52 5.14
N ARG A 115 -15.72 5.68 4.66
CA ARG A 115 -16.76 6.46 5.37
C ARG A 115 -17.09 5.86 6.73
N HIS A 116 -17.26 4.53 6.79
CA HIS A 116 -17.53 3.84 8.07
C HIS A 116 -16.37 3.97 9.06
N ALA A 117 -15.13 3.82 8.62
CA ALA A 117 -13.94 3.97 9.47
C ALA A 117 -13.84 5.37 10.08
N ALA A 118 -14.24 6.40 9.33
CA ALA A 118 -14.20 7.79 9.79
C ALA A 118 -15.43 8.25 10.59
N ALA A 119 -16.55 7.54 10.54
CA ALA A 119 -17.73 7.81 11.36
C ALA A 119 -17.53 7.53 12.87
N THR A 120 -16.34 7.04 13.25
CA THR A 120 -15.91 6.91 14.65
C THR A 120 -15.80 8.32 15.29
N PRO A 121 -16.27 8.57 16.54
CA PRO A 121 -16.68 9.91 17.03
C PRO A 121 -15.65 11.06 17.07
N GLN A 122 -14.43 10.86 16.57
CA GLN A 122 -13.36 11.86 16.56
C GLN A 122 -13.01 12.40 15.16
N ARG A 123 -13.66 11.96 14.07
CA ARG A 123 -13.18 12.26 12.69
C ARG A 123 -14.28 12.59 11.65
N ASN A 124 -15.09 13.60 11.91
CA ASN A 124 -16.06 14.16 10.93
C ASN A 124 -15.38 14.98 9.81
N TRP A 125 -14.71 14.33 8.84
CA TRP A 125 -13.96 15.06 7.80
C TRP A 125 -14.22 14.65 6.34
N LEU A 126 -15.05 13.65 6.03
CA LEU A 126 -15.13 13.16 4.65
C LEU A 126 -15.93 14.05 3.70
N ARG A 127 -15.24 14.48 2.63
CA ARG A 127 -15.80 14.71 1.30
C ARG A 127 -15.02 13.88 0.29
N ALA A 128 -15.67 12.91 -0.33
CA ALA A 128 -15.11 12.24 -1.51
C ALA A 128 -15.20 13.21 -2.70
N SER A 129 -14.07 13.66 -3.21
CA SER A 129 -14.00 14.45 -4.45
C SER A 129 -13.33 13.62 -5.54
N ARG A 130 -13.99 13.52 -6.71
CA ARG A 130 -13.43 12.87 -7.89
C ARG A 130 -12.27 13.71 -8.44
N SER A 131 -11.09 13.12 -8.61
CA SER A 131 -10.02 13.74 -9.40
C SER A 131 -10.20 13.41 -10.88
N THR A 132 -9.45 14.08 -11.75
CA THR A 132 -9.44 13.87 -13.22
C THR A 132 -8.83 12.52 -13.65
N TYR A 133 -8.21 11.81 -12.71
CA TYR A 133 -7.74 10.44 -12.84
C TYR A 133 -8.60 9.57 -11.91
N GLU A 134 -8.61 8.24 -12.06
CA GLU A 134 -9.35 7.26 -11.22
C GLU A 134 -8.83 7.19 -9.77
N CYS A 135 -8.52 8.36 -9.19
CA CYS A 135 -8.06 8.58 -7.85
C CYS A 135 -9.16 9.23 -7.02
N TYR A 136 -9.37 8.70 -5.82
CA TYR A 136 -10.41 9.17 -4.90
C TYR A 136 -9.80 9.55 -3.56
N ARG A 137 -10.15 10.72 -3.01
CA ARG A 137 -9.63 11.16 -1.71
C ARG A 137 -10.59 10.79 -0.58
N VAL A 138 -10.04 10.30 0.53
CA VAL A 138 -10.75 10.04 1.78
C VAL A 138 -9.96 10.57 2.98
N GLY A 139 -10.66 11.10 4.00
CA GLY A 139 -10.07 11.75 5.16
C GLY A 139 -10.23 13.26 5.05
N TYR A 140 -9.19 14.01 5.43
CA TYR A 140 -9.15 15.47 5.27
C TYR A 140 -9.40 15.89 3.80
N SER A 141 -10.24 16.90 3.60
CA SER A 141 -10.50 17.53 2.30
C SER A 141 -10.30 19.04 2.41
N PRO A 142 -9.45 19.66 1.57
CA PRO A 142 -9.27 21.11 1.55
C PRO A 142 -10.56 21.79 1.09
N GLU A 143 -10.78 23.03 1.51
CA GLU A 143 -11.94 23.82 1.06
C GLU A 143 -11.93 24.01 -0.46
N LYS A 144 -10.74 24.14 -1.05
CA LYS A 144 -10.50 24.17 -2.50
C LYS A 144 -9.88 22.83 -2.94
N PRO A 145 -10.61 21.97 -3.69
CA PRO A 145 -10.19 20.59 -3.99
C PRO A 145 -8.81 20.41 -4.65
N LEU A 146 -8.30 21.44 -5.34
CA LEU A 146 -7.03 21.39 -6.06
C LEU A 146 -5.87 22.11 -5.34
N GLU A 147 -6.11 22.69 -4.17
CA GLU A 147 -5.13 23.52 -3.46
C GLU A 147 -3.84 22.78 -3.07
N ASP A 148 -3.93 21.47 -2.83
CA ASP A 148 -2.81 20.64 -2.38
C ASP A 148 -2.48 19.48 -3.34
N VAL A 149 -2.91 19.57 -4.60
CA VAL A 149 -2.68 18.52 -5.61
C VAL A 149 -1.19 18.26 -5.81
N ASP A 150 -0.37 19.31 -5.82
CA ASP A 150 1.09 19.24 -6.02
C ASP A 150 1.87 19.04 -4.71
N SER A 151 1.19 18.86 -3.58
CA SER A 151 1.87 18.74 -2.28
C SER A 151 2.59 17.40 -2.07
N GLY A 152 2.46 16.43 -2.98
CA GLY A 152 3.03 15.09 -2.86
C GLY A 152 2.48 14.27 -1.70
N PHE A 153 3.08 13.11 -1.47
CA PHE A 153 2.70 12.13 -0.44
C PHE A 153 3.83 11.90 0.58
N ASP A 154 3.46 11.73 1.84
CA ASP A 154 4.39 11.33 2.90
C ASP A 154 4.58 9.82 2.94
N VAL A 155 3.53 9.07 2.58
CA VAL A 155 3.54 7.61 2.46
C VAL A 155 2.90 7.20 1.14
N ILE A 156 3.62 6.44 0.32
CA ILE A 156 3.01 5.72 -0.81
C ILE A 156 2.98 4.25 -0.41
N TRP A 157 1.81 3.68 -0.19
CA TRP A 157 1.62 2.31 0.24
C TRP A 157 1.21 1.44 -0.94
N CYS A 158 1.95 0.38 -1.19
CA CYS A 158 1.67 -0.61 -2.22
C CYS A 158 1.61 -1.98 -1.56
N GLN A 159 0.46 -2.66 -1.63
CA GLN A 159 0.30 -3.97 -1.02
C GLN A 159 -0.46 -4.93 -1.93
N TRP A 160 0.15 -6.08 -2.24
CA TRP A 160 -0.43 -7.13 -3.09
C TRP A 160 -1.02 -6.60 -4.41
N CYS A 161 -0.24 -5.79 -5.11
CA CYS A 161 -0.67 -5.16 -6.37
C CYS A 161 0.48 -5.00 -7.37
N LEU A 162 1.74 -5.03 -6.91
CA LEU A 162 2.91 -4.78 -7.75
C LEU A 162 3.33 -6.03 -8.54
N GLY A 163 2.73 -7.19 -8.25
CA GLY A 163 2.85 -8.41 -9.05
C GLY A 163 2.33 -8.24 -10.48
N HIS A 164 1.35 -7.35 -10.71
CA HIS A 164 0.76 -7.08 -12.03
C HIS A 164 1.61 -6.17 -12.93
N LEU A 165 2.77 -5.71 -12.45
CA LEU A 165 3.74 -4.99 -13.27
C LEU A 165 4.89 -5.92 -13.62
N ASN A 166 5.40 -5.87 -14.85
CA ASN A 166 6.71 -6.46 -15.14
C ASN A 166 7.85 -5.60 -14.55
N ASP A 167 9.08 -6.11 -14.55
CA ASP A 167 10.20 -5.45 -13.88
C ASP A 167 10.52 -4.06 -14.46
N ALA A 168 10.41 -3.87 -15.79
CA ALA A 168 10.65 -2.58 -16.42
C ALA A 168 9.58 -1.55 -16.04
N GLN A 169 8.31 -1.96 -16.04
CA GLN A 169 7.19 -1.14 -15.59
C GLN A 169 7.29 -0.80 -14.09
N LEU A 170 7.72 -1.77 -13.29
CA LEU A 170 7.88 -1.62 -11.85
C LEU A 170 9.00 -0.62 -11.50
N VAL A 171 10.13 -0.64 -12.22
CA VAL A 171 11.18 0.38 -12.10
C VAL A 171 10.64 1.77 -12.42
N GLU A 172 9.87 1.91 -13.50
CA GLU A 172 9.29 3.21 -13.89
C GLU A 172 8.21 3.68 -12.90
N PHE A 173 7.40 2.76 -12.38
CA PHE A 173 6.48 3.03 -11.30
C PHE A 173 7.21 3.57 -10.06
N PHE A 174 8.31 2.94 -9.64
CA PHE A 174 9.06 3.39 -8.48
C PHE A 174 9.70 4.77 -8.67
N ARG A 175 10.23 5.07 -9.88
CA ARG A 175 10.75 6.41 -10.20
C ARG A 175 9.66 7.49 -10.11
N ARG A 176 8.47 7.21 -10.64
CA ARG A 176 7.32 8.12 -10.56
C ARG A 176 6.83 8.29 -9.11
N SER A 177 6.73 7.20 -8.36
CA SER A 177 6.38 7.21 -6.93
C SER A 177 7.37 8.05 -6.12
N HIS A 178 8.68 7.89 -6.35
CA HIS A 178 9.70 8.70 -5.69
C HIS A 178 9.59 10.19 -6.05
N ALA A 179 9.25 10.53 -7.29
CA ALA A 179 9.01 11.91 -7.70
C ALA A 179 7.75 12.50 -7.04
N ALA A 180 6.74 11.67 -6.77
CA ALA A 180 5.50 12.06 -6.09
C ALA A 180 5.62 12.15 -4.56
N LEU A 181 6.72 11.66 -3.96
CA LEU A 181 6.99 11.87 -2.55
C LEU A 181 7.14 13.36 -2.26
N ARG A 182 6.61 13.79 -1.13
CA ARG A 182 6.74 15.17 -0.67
C ARG A 182 8.21 15.49 -0.39
N LYS A 183 8.80 16.33 -1.24
CA LYS A 183 10.15 16.86 -1.05
C LYS A 183 10.05 18.17 -0.27
N LYS A 184 10.22 18.10 1.05
CA LYS A 184 10.44 19.30 1.87
C LYS A 184 11.54 18.99 2.87
N ASP A 185 12.78 19.16 2.42
CA ASP A 185 14.10 19.37 3.04
C ASP A 185 14.45 18.83 4.45
N LYS A 186 13.52 18.31 5.27
CA LYS A 186 13.69 17.71 6.59
C LYS A 186 12.63 16.65 6.95
N GLY A 187 11.66 16.34 6.07
CA GLY A 187 10.60 15.36 6.32
C GLY A 187 10.98 13.91 5.99
N LYS A 188 10.46 12.94 6.76
CA LYS A 188 10.50 11.52 6.38
C LYS A 188 9.34 11.27 5.41
N SER A 189 9.63 10.98 4.15
CA SER A 189 8.63 10.46 3.21
C SER A 189 9.17 9.17 2.61
N LEU A 190 8.29 8.20 2.35
CA LEU A 190 8.71 6.87 1.94
C LEU A 190 7.68 6.15 1.09
N ILE A 191 8.17 5.16 0.34
CA ILE A 191 7.35 4.16 -0.34
C ILE A 191 7.38 2.89 0.53
N VAL A 192 6.22 2.33 0.86
CA VAL A 192 6.09 1.02 1.51
C VAL A 192 5.64 0.01 0.47
N VAL A 193 6.38 -1.08 0.34
CA VAL A 193 6.01 -2.25 -0.45
C VAL A 193 5.71 -3.39 0.51
N LYS A 194 4.52 -3.99 0.44
CA LYS A 194 4.16 -5.19 1.20
C LYS A 194 3.65 -6.27 0.26
N GLU A 195 4.47 -7.29 0.02
CA GLU A 195 4.23 -8.26 -1.06
C GLU A 195 4.53 -9.69 -0.66
N ASN A 196 3.95 -10.63 -1.43
CA ASN A 196 4.36 -12.03 -1.40
C ASN A 196 5.80 -12.15 -1.92
N VAL A 197 6.57 -13.03 -1.28
CA VAL A 197 7.97 -13.29 -1.60
C VAL A 197 8.19 -14.78 -1.79
N CYS A 198 8.62 -15.17 -2.99
CA CYS A 198 9.04 -16.54 -3.27
C CYS A 198 10.52 -16.75 -2.89
N SER A 199 10.99 -18.00 -2.91
CA SER A 199 12.39 -18.30 -2.67
C SER A 199 13.27 -17.76 -3.80
N ASP A 200 14.49 -17.33 -3.44
CA ASP A 200 15.55 -17.05 -4.41
C ASP A 200 15.85 -18.30 -5.25
N ALA A 201 16.55 -18.12 -6.37
CA ALA A 201 17.04 -19.23 -7.17
C ALA A 201 18.06 -20.08 -6.38
N ALA A 202 18.32 -21.32 -6.84
CA ALA A 202 19.22 -22.25 -6.16
C ALA A 202 20.67 -21.74 -6.05
N ASP A 203 21.06 -20.81 -6.92
CA ASP A 203 22.35 -20.10 -6.92
C ASP A 203 22.33 -18.81 -6.07
N GLY A 204 21.22 -18.51 -5.39
CA GLY A 204 21.01 -17.29 -4.62
C GLY A 204 20.63 -16.07 -5.47
N GLY A 205 20.38 -16.25 -6.76
CA GLY A 205 20.03 -15.17 -7.69
C GLY A 205 18.54 -14.78 -7.66
N PRO A 206 18.21 -13.64 -8.31
CA PRO A 206 16.84 -13.17 -8.46
C PRO A 206 16.00 -14.16 -9.25
N LYS A 207 14.87 -14.51 -8.66
CA LYS A 207 13.83 -15.37 -9.24
C LYS A 207 12.45 -14.70 -9.18
N SER A 208 11.62 -15.01 -10.15
CA SER A 208 10.19 -14.68 -10.17
C SER A 208 9.38 -15.92 -10.57
N SER A 209 8.16 -16.02 -10.06
CA SER A 209 7.17 -17.04 -10.42
C SER A 209 5.93 -16.34 -10.99
N PHE A 210 5.49 -16.76 -12.17
CA PHE A 210 4.28 -16.24 -12.80
C PHE A 210 3.08 -17.08 -12.38
N ASP A 211 1.97 -16.42 -12.04
CA ASP A 211 0.66 -17.02 -11.83
C ASP A 211 -0.24 -16.66 -13.01
N ASP A 212 -0.75 -17.68 -13.71
CA ASP A 212 -1.58 -17.53 -14.90
C ASP A 212 -3.04 -17.27 -14.58
N GLN A 213 -3.48 -17.44 -13.32
CA GLN A 213 -4.86 -17.20 -12.92
C GLN A 213 -5.19 -15.71 -12.84
N ASP A 214 -4.30 -14.92 -12.25
CA ASP A 214 -4.49 -13.49 -12.03
C ASP A 214 -3.49 -12.61 -12.82
N SER A 215 -2.68 -13.23 -13.68
CA SER A 215 -1.66 -12.55 -14.50
C SER A 215 -0.70 -11.72 -13.65
N SER A 216 -0.05 -12.37 -12.68
CA SER A 216 0.83 -11.72 -11.71
C SER A 216 2.18 -12.42 -11.51
N LEU A 217 3.16 -11.67 -11.02
CA LEU A 217 4.48 -12.17 -10.63
C LEU A 217 4.65 -12.14 -9.11
N THR A 218 4.97 -13.31 -8.54
CA THR A 218 5.56 -13.39 -7.20
C THR A 218 7.08 -13.37 -7.32
N ARG A 219 7.72 -12.31 -6.80
CA ARG A 219 9.17 -12.10 -6.87
C ARG A 219 9.87 -12.56 -5.60
N SER A 220 11.11 -13.00 -5.75
CA SER A 220 12.01 -13.29 -4.63
C SER A 220 12.55 -12.03 -3.97
N ASP A 221 13.16 -12.16 -2.79
CA ASP A 221 13.73 -11.04 -2.04
C ASP A 221 14.87 -10.35 -2.83
N SER A 222 15.74 -11.14 -3.44
CA SER A 222 16.83 -10.62 -4.27
C SER A 222 16.30 -9.93 -5.53
N ALA A 223 15.22 -10.42 -6.14
CA ALA A 223 14.56 -9.77 -7.28
C ALA A 223 13.94 -8.42 -6.90
N TRP A 224 13.24 -8.33 -5.77
CA TRP A 224 12.73 -7.05 -5.25
C TRP A 224 13.86 -6.04 -5.03
N LYS A 225 14.94 -6.45 -4.35
CA LYS A 225 16.10 -5.59 -4.07
C LYS A 225 16.85 -5.15 -5.33
N ALA A 226 16.92 -6.01 -6.35
CA ALA A 226 17.47 -5.65 -7.65
C ALA A 226 16.64 -4.53 -8.31
N VAL A 227 15.32 -4.65 -8.33
CA VAL A 227 14.41 -3.63 -8.87
C VAL A 227 14.51 -2.31 -8.10
N PHE A 228 14.56 -2.35 -6.76
CA PHE A 228 14.74 -1.14 -5.95
C PHE A 228 16.04 -0.41 -6.32
N THR A 229 17.14 -1.15 -6.45
CA THR A 229 18.45 -0.61 -6.84
C THR A 229 18.40 0.00 -8.25
N GLN A 230 17.78 -0.69 -9.21
CA GLN A 230 17.64 -0.21 -10.59
C GLN A 230 16.75 1.05 -10.69
N ALA A 231 15.77 1.20 -9.79
CA ALA A 231 14.96 2.40 -9.66
C ALA A 231 15.69 3.57 -8.96
N GLY A 232 16.89 3.35 -8.42
CA GLY A 232 17.65 4.34 -7.67
C GLY A 232 17.14 4.56 -6.25
N LEU A 233 16.37 3.61 -5.72
CA LEU A 233 15.82 3.65 -4.37
C LEU A 233 16.75 2.97 -3.37
N ARG A 234 16.72 3.46 -2.13
CA ARG A 234 17.48 2.93 -1.00
C ARG A 234 16.55 2.29 0.00
N LEU A 235 16.79 1.02 0.31
CA LEU A 235 16.11 0.31 1.39
C LEU A 235 16.42 0.96 2.75
N VAL A 236 15.39 1.42 3.44
CA VAL A 236 15.46 2.02 4.78
C VAL A 236 15.25 0.95 5.85
N ARG A 237 14.28 0.07 5.62
CA ARG A 237 13.90 -1.01 6.55
C ARG A 237 13.23 -2.13 5.76
N GLU A 238 13.46 -3.35 6.18
CA GLU A 238 12.67 -4.51 5.77
C GLU A 238 12.19 -5.29 6.99
N GLN A 239 11.07 -5.99 6.85
CA GLN A 239 10.50 -6.81 7.91
C GLN A 239 9.61 -7.92 7.32
N VAL A 240 9.78 -9.16 7.79
CA VAL A 240 8.85 -10.26 7.49
C VAL A 240 7.57 -10.05 8.29
N GLN A 241 6.41 -10.27 7.65
CA GLN A 241 5.12 -10.31 8.34
C GLN A 241 5.00 -11.63 9.11
N GLU A 242 4.82 -11.51 10.42
CA GLU A 242 4.62 -12.65 11.31
C GLU A 242 3.13 -12.93 11.56
N GLY A 243 2.82 -14.13 12.05
CA GLY A 243 1.47 -14.51 12.49
C GLY A 243 0.47 -14.81 11.38
N LEU A 244 0.90 -14.88 10.11
CA LEU A 244 0.06 -15.35 9.01
C LEU A 244 -0.20 -16.86 9.12
N PRO A 245 -1.35 -17.34 8.60
CA PRO A 245 -1.61 -18.78 8.47
C PRO A 245 -0.49 -19.53 7.72
N GLU A 246 -0.27 -20.78 8.11
CA GLU A 246 0.64 -21.68 7.38
C GLU A 246 0.14 -21.96 5.96
N GLY A 247 1.07 -22.27 5.04
CA GLY A 247 0.76 -22.56 3.65
C GLY A 247 0.68 -21.35 2.71
N LEU A 248 0.77 -20.13 3.26
CA LEU A 248 0.91 -18.90 2.47
C LEU A 248 2.37 -18.62 2.10
N TYR A 249 2.58 -17.83 1.05
CA TYR A 249 3.88 -17.24 0.78
C TYR A 249 4.38 -16.44 1.98
N THR A 250 5.70 -16.37 2.13
CA THR A 250 6.29 -15.38 3.02
C THR A 250 5.90 -13.99 2.54
N VAL A 251 5.41 -13.14 3.43
CA VAL A 251 5.08 -11.75 3.12
C VAL A 251 6.14 -10.85 3.74
N LYS A 252 6.69 -9.91 2.97
CA LYS A 252 7.67 -8.93 3.45
C LYS A 252 7.21 -7.51 3.22
N MET A 253 7.56 -6.63 4.16
CA MET A 253 7.43 -5.19 4.07
C MET A 253 8.79 -4.55 3.83
N TYR A 254 8.88 -3.63 2.87
CA TYR A 254 10.06 -2.84 2.56
C TYR A 254 9.70 -1.35 2.62
N ALA A 255 10.50 -0.56 3.33
CA ALA A 255 10.40 0.90 3.30
C ALA A 255 11.54 1.46 2.45
N LEU A 256 11.21 2.24 1.44
CA LEU A 256 12.13 2.75 0.42
C LEU A 256 12.13 4.27 0.42
N ARG A 257 13.29 4.86 0.13
CA ARG A 257 13.46 6.31 -0.12
C ARG A 257 14.42 6.56 -1.27
#